data_AF-A0A1Y1WL77-F1
#
_entry.id   AF-A0A1Y1WL77-F1
#
_cell.length_a   1.000
_cell.length_b   1.000
_cell.length_c   1.000
_cell.angle_alpha   90.00
_cell.angle_beta   90.00
_cell.angle_gamma   90.00
#
_symmetry.space_group_name_H-M   'P 1'
#
loop_
_entity.id
_entity.type
_entity.pdbx_description
1 polymer ?
#
loop_
_entity_poly.entity_id
_entity_poly.type
_entity_poly.pdbx_seq_one_letter_code
_entity_poly.pdbx_strand_id
1 'polypeptide(L)'
;MRQLLAATLAVRRRLPLVRYFTMPGDIEDTPWRRIHEAALANGDRTYTDPATGYTVFTELSHLDREYCCGNACRHCPYNQENVGKPEQLKQQAREARQRKAARKKNK
;
A
#
# COMPACT_ATOMS: atom_id res chain seq x y z
N MET A 1 41.69 -9.14 43.56
CA MET A 1 40.70 -8.10 43.14
C MET A 1 40.37 -8.37 41.68
N ARG A 2 39.20 -8.99 41.41
CA ARG A 2 38.10 -8.40 40.62
C ARG A 2 38.60 -7.84 39.28
N GLN A 3 38.54 -8.65 38.20
CA GLN A 3 37.50 -8.56 37.16
C GLN A 3 37.24 -7.09 36.75
N LEU A 4 37.42 -6.68 35.51
CA LEU A 4 36.48 -6.98 34.43
C LEU A 4 37.13 -6.88 33.04
N LEU A 5 36.98 -7.97 32.28
CA LEU A 5 36.98 -7.99 30.83
C LEU A 5 35.70 -7.31 30.33
N ALA A 6 35.81 -6.40 29.35
CA ALA A 6 34.71 -6.07 28.47
C ALA A 6 35.26 -5.69 27.10
N ALA A 7 35.62 -6.72 26.34
CA ALA A 7 35.77 -6.61 24.90
C ALA A 7 34.42 -6.21 24.31
N THR A 8 34.31 -4.99 23.79
CA THR A 8 33.15 -4.54 23.01
C THR A 8 33.20 -5.14 21.61
N LEU A 9 32.95 -6.45 21.54
CA LEU A 9 32.60 -7.14 20.30
C LEU A 9 31.14 -6.87 19.95
N ALA A 10 30.93 -6.53 18.67
CA ALA A 10 29.70 -6.73 17.91
C ALA A 10 28.50 -5.86 18.35
N VAL A 11 27.75 -5.23 17.46
CA VAL A 11 27.27 -5.70 16.17
C VAL A 11 27.09 -4.47 15.30
N ARG A 12 27.73 -4.46 14.13
CA ARG A 12 27.27 -3.68 12.98
C ARG A 12 25.80 -4.05 12.76
N ARG A 13 24.87 -3.27 13.31
CA ARG A 13 23.45 -3.42 13.02
C ARG A 13 23.28 -3.16 11.53
N ARG A 14 23.22 -4.24 10.75
CA ARG A 14 22.66 -4.24 9.39
C ARG A 14 21.22 -3.77 9.56
N LEU A 15 21.02 -2.46 9.51
CA LEU A 15 19.71 -1.88 9.25
C LEU A 15 19.22 -2.54 7.95
N PRO A 16 18.02 -3.13 7.92
CA PRO A 16 17.43 -3.59 6.68
C PRO A 16 17.28 -2.36 5.80
N LEU A 17 18.18 -2.24 4.82
CA LEU A 17 18.08 -1.30 3.72
C LEU A 17 16.80 -1.67 2.97
N VAL A 18 15.67 -1.07 3.36
CA VAL A 18 14.56 -0.82 2.44
C VAL A 18 15.17 -0.07 1.28
N ARG A 19 15.37 -0.82 0.20
CA ARG A 19 16.25 -0.50 -0.90
C ARG A 19 15.54 0.45 -1.87
N TYR A 20 15.03 1.57 -1.35
CA TYR A 20 14.75 2.73 -2.18
C TYR A 20 16.11 3.30 -2.57
N PHE A 21 16.58 2.82 -3.71
CA PHE A 21 17.71 3.35 -4.46
C PHE A 21 17.40 4.81 -4.79
N THR A 22 17.74 5.73 -3.87
CA THR A 22 17.55 7.16 -4.05
C THR A 22 18.64 7.70 -4.96
N MET A 23 18.34 7.73 -6.26
CA MET A 23 19.08 8.55 -7.22
C MET A 23 18.72 10.03 -6.99
N PRO A 24 19.69 10.93 -6.85
CA PRO A 24 19.44 12.35 -6.66
C PRO A 24 19.12 12.97 -8.03
N GLY A 25 17.86 13.28 -8.29
CA GLY A 25 17.46 13.88 -9.57
C GLY A 25 16.03 14.40 -9.55
N ASP A 26 15.04 13.53 -9.39
CA ASP A 26 13.64 13.91 -9.54
C ASP A 26 12.76 13.04 -8.65
N ILE A 27 12.42 13.52 -7.44
CA ILE A 27 11.40 12.87 -6.64
C ILE A 27 10.57 13.97 -6.00
N GLU A 28 9.41 14.24 -6.59
CA GLU A 28 8.36 14.98 -5.93
C GLU A 28 8.20 14.41 -4.52
N ASP A 29 8.47 15.24 -3.52
CA ASP A 29 8.37 14.90 -2.10
C ASP A 29 6.87 14.79 -1.77
N THR A 30 6.25 13.71 -2.23
CA THR A 30 4.81 13.54 -2.17
C THR A 30 4.39 13.53 -0.71
N PRO A 31 3.53 14.45 -0.23
CA PRO A 31 3.23 14.62 1.20
C PRO A 31 2.74 13.33 1.87
N TRP A 32 2.04 12.47 1.12
CA TRP A 32 1.54 11.20 1.60
C TRP A 32 2.63 10.16 1.88
N ARG A 33 3.81 10.24 1.24
CA ARG A 33 4.94 9.31 1.50
C ARG A 33 5.48 9.48 2.91
N ARG A 34 5.71 10.73 3.33
CA ARG A 34 6.24 11.03 4.67
C ARG A 34 5.28 10.59 5.78
N ILE A 35 3.98 10.80 5.58
CA ILE A 35 2.96 10.39 6.56
C ILE A 35 2.82 8.87 6.58
N HIS A 36 2.90 8.21 5.42
CA HIS A 36 2.96 6.77 5.35
C HIS A 36 4.16 6.21 6.13
N GLU A 37 5.36 6.75 5.93
CA GLU A 37 6.57 6.33 6.65
C GLU A 37 6.44 6.56 8.16
N ALA A 38 5.86 7.69 8.59
CA ALA A 38 5.56 7.95 9.99
C ALA A 38 4.56 6.93 10.56
N ALA A 39 3.51 6.59 9.81
CA ALA A 39 2.54 5.57 10.20
C ALA A 39 3.21 4.19 10.32
N LEU A 40 4.08 3.81 9.40
CA LEU A 40 4.86 2.57 9.49
C LEU A 40 5.76 2.55 10.72
N ALA A 41 6.44 3.66 11.04
CA ALA A 41 7.30 3.77 12.21
C ALA A 41 6.52 3.64 13.53
N ASN A 42 5.28 4.13 13.55
CA ASN A 42 4.37 3.99 14.69
C ASN A 42 3.68 2.62 14.75
N GLY A 43 3.78 1.79 13.71
CA GLY A 43 3.03 0.54 13.58
C GLY A 43 1.55 0.75 13.26
N ASP A 44 1.19 1.94 12.78
CA ASP A 44 -0.17 2.27 12.39
C ASP A 44 -0.56 1.57 11.07
N ARG A 45 -1.77 1.03 11.08
CA ARG A 45 -2.37 0.30 9.96
C ARG A 45 -2.97 1.20 8.88
N THR A 46 -3.20 2.46 9.20
CA THR A 46 -3.88 3.43 8.33
C THR A 46 -3.32 4.82 8.57
N TYR A 47 -3.34 5.66 7.54
CA TYR A 47 -3.07 7.09 7.67
C TYR A 47 -4.06 7.90 6.84
N THR A 48 -4.22 9.17 7.19
CA THR A 48 -5.06 10.10 6.44
C THR A 48 -4.20 10.86 5.44
N ASP A 49 -4.57 10.83 4.16
CA ASP A 49 -3.89 11.61 3.13
C ASP A 49 -4.27 13.11 3.28
N PRO A 50 -3.33 14.03 3.51
CA PRO A 50 -3.63 15.45 3.70
C PRO A 50 -4.16 16.11 2.43
N ALA A 51 -3.88 15.56 1.25
CA ALA A 51 -4.33 16.13 -0.01
C ALA A 51 -5.77 15.75 -0.35
N THR A 52 -6.16 14.52 -0.04
CA THR A 52 -7.46 13.96 -0.45
C THR A 52 -8.43 13.75 0.70
N GLY A 53 -7.95 13.77 1.95
CA GLY A 53 -8.74 13.50 3.15
C GLY A 53 -9.14 12.04 3.33
N TYR A 54 -8.70 11.14 2.44
CA TYR A 54 -9.04 9.72 2.52
C TYR A 54 -8.18 8.97 3.53
N THR A 55 -8.78 7.97 4.16
CA THR A 55 -8.07 6.98 4.97
C THR A 55 -7.45 5.93 4.05
N VAL A 56 -6.12 5.90 4.03
CA VAL A 56 -5.33 4.98 3.21
C VAL A 56 -4.72 3.90 4.12
N PHE A 57 -4.84 2.65 3.71
CA PHE A 57 -4.20 1.53 4.39
C PHE A 57 -2.69 1.52 4.14
N THR A 58 -1.91 1.28 5.19
CA THR A 58 -0.47 1.05 5.10
C THR A 58 -0.18 -0.37 4.61
N GLU A 59 1.08 -0.60 4.22
CA GLU A 59 1.57 -1.92 3.80
C GLU A 59 1.34 -2.98 4.89
N LEU A 60 1.55 -2.61 6.16
CA LEU A 60 1.35 -3.46 7.33
C LEU A 60 -0.06 -4.06 7.40
N SER A 61 -1.09 -3.27 7.07
CA SER A 61 -2.46 -3.77 7.04
C SER A 61 -2.70 -4.88 6.03
N HIS A 62 -1.97 -4.88 4.93
CA HIS A 62 -2.11 -5.89 3.89
C HIS A 62 -1.29 -7.13 4.22
N LEU A 63 -0.12 -6.94 4.84
CA LEU A 63 0.69 -8.04 5.36
C LEU A 63 -0.03 -8.81 6.48
N ASP A 64 -0.70 -8.10 7.40
CA ASP A 64 -1.48 -8.72 8.49
C ASP A 64 -2.68 -9.53 8.00
N ARG A 65 -3.27 -9.11 6.87
CA ARG A 65 -4.44 -9.77 6.28
C ARG A 65 -4.06 -10.91 5.34
N GLU A 66 -2.86 -10.88 4.77
CA GLU A 66 -2.37 -11.84 3.78
C GLU A 66 -3.13 -11.88 2.43
N TYR A 67 -4.01 -10.89 2.15
CA TYR A 67 -4.76 -10.84 0.87
C TYR A 67 -4.99 -9.41 0.34
N CYS A 68 -5.20 -9.29 -0.98
CA CYS A 68 -5.57 -8.03 -1.63
C CYS A 68 -7.06 -7.68 -1.42
N CYS A 69 -7.33 -6.51 -0.83
CA CYS A 69 -8.69 -6.06 -0.53
C CYS A 69 -9.52 -5.61 -1.75
N GLY A 70 -8.92 -5.46 -2.95
CA GLY A 70 -9.63 -5.04 -4.16
C GLY A 70 -10.00 -3.55 -4.24
N ASN A 71 -9.54 -2.72 -3.29
CA ASN A 71 -9.86 -1.29 -3.20
C ASN A 71 -8.83 -0.36 -3.89
N ALA A 72 -7.95 -0.90 -4.74
CA ALA A 72 -6.92 -0.12 -5.45
C ALA A 72 -6.05 0.78 -4.54
N CYS A 73 -5.59 0.23 -3.41
CA CYS A 73 -4.76 0.96 -2.45
C CYS A 73 -3.39 1.33 -3.04
N ARG A 74 -2.87 2.51 -2.67
CA ARG A 74 -1.58 3.04 -3.17
C ARG A 74 -0.37 2.17 -2.81
N HIS A 75 -0.41 1.48 -1.66
CA HIS A 75 0.70 0.72 -1.11
C HIS A 75 0.37 -0.78 -1.02
N CYS A 76 -0.25 -1.34 -2.07
CA CYS A 76 -0.62 -2.75 -2.08
C CYS A 76 0.59 -3.66 -2.39
N PRO A 77 1.01 -4.56 -1.48
CA PRO A 77 2.09 -5.52 -1.76
C PRO A 77 1.74 -6.51 -2.89
N TYR A 78 0.45 -6.86 -3.00
CA TYR A 78 -0.09 -7.83 -3.94
C TYR A 78 -0.37 -7.24 -5.33
N ASN A 79 0.22 -6.10 -5.65
CA ASN A 79 0.09 -5.44 -6.95
C ASN A 79 -1.37 -5.29 -7.44
N GLN A 80 -2.30 -5.07 -6.50
CA GLN A 80 -3.72 -4.89 -6.80
C GLN A 80 -4.36 -6.07 -7.54
N GLU A 81 -3.93 -7.31 -7.29
CA GLU A 81 -4.43 -8.52 -7.98
C GLU A 81 -5.97 -8.67 -7.96
N ASN A 82 -6.63 -8.22 -6.89
CA ASN A 82 -8.07 -8.34 -6.71
C ASN A 82 -8.84 -7.10 -7.18
N VAL A 83 -8.14 -6.13 -7.78
CA VAL A 83 -8.79 -4.99 -8.44
C VAL A 83 -9.22 -5.46 -9.83
N GLY A 84 -10.52 -5.52 -10.07
CA GLY A 84 -11.07 -5.92 -11.37
C GLY A 84 -10.45 -5.10 -12.50
N LYS A 85 -10.05 -5.77 -13.59
CA LYS A 85 -9.41 -5.07 -14.72
C LYS A 85 -10.37 -3.99 -15.26
N PRO A 86 -9.88 -2.78 -15.57
CA PRO A 86 -10.75 -1.68 -16.00
C PRO A 86 -11.57 -2.05 -17.25
N GLU A 87 -11.01 -2.85 -18.14
CA GLU A 87 -11.69 -3.31 -19.35
C GLU A 87 -12.84 -4.27 -19.06
N GLN A 88 -12.64 -5.19 -18.12
CA GLN A 88 -13.67 -6.16 -17.71
C GLN A 88 -14.85 -5.43 -17.03
N LEU A 89 -14.57 -4.44 -16.19
CA LEU A 89 -15.59 -3.62 -15.54
C LEU A 89 -16.43 -2.82 -16.56
N LYS A 90 -15.78 -2.26 -17.60
CA LYS A 90 -16.48 -1.55 -18.70
C LYS A 90 -17.39 -2.48 -19.48
N GLN A 91 -16.90 -3.66 -19.84
CA GLN A 91 -17.67 -4.65 -20.59
C GLN A 91 -18.89 -5.13 -19.77
N GLN A 92 -18.68 -5.49 -18.51
CA GLN A 92 -19.78 -5.89 -17.60
C GLN A 92 -20.84 -4.77 -17.45
N ALA A 93 -20.40 -3.52 -17.32
CA ALA A 93 -21.32 -2.38 -17.26
C ALA A 93 -22.14 -2.21 -18.55
N ARG A 94 -21.52 -2.41 -19.72
CA ARG A 94 -22.19 -2.39 -21.03
C ARG A 94 -23.21 -3.51 -21.15
N GLU A 95 -22.84 -4.73 -20.81
CA GLU A 95 -23.73 -5.90 -20.84
C GLU A 95 -24.91 -5.74 -19.87
N ALA A 96 -24.66 -5.23 -18.66
CA ALA A 96 -25.72 -4.94 -17.69
C ALA A 96 -26.71 -3.90 -18.22
N ARG A 97 -26.25 -2.86 -18.92
CA ARG A 97 -27.11 -1.87 -19.60
C ARG A 97 -27.94 -2.51 -20.72
N GLN A 98 -27.32 -3.35 -21.54
CA GLN A 98 -28.01 -4.07 -22.63
C GLN A 98 -29.08 -5.01 -22.08
N ARG A 99 -28.79 -5.77 -21.02
CA ARG A 99 -29.75 -6.68 -20.36
C ARG A 99 -30.96 -5.93 -19.81
N LYS A 100 -30.75 -4.76 -19.21
CA LYS A 100 -31.85 -3.89 -18.73
C LYS A 100 -32.71 -3.37 -19.89
N ALA A 101 -32.09 -2.94 -20.99
CA ALA A 101 -32.80 -2.48 -22.18
C ALA A 101 -33.64 -3.61 -22.83
N ALA A 102 -33.08 -4.82 -22.93
CA ALA A 102 -33.78 -5.99 -23.43
C ALA A 102 -35.00 -6.35 -22.56
N ARG A 103 -34.86 -6.32 -21.22
CA ARG A 103 -35.99 -6.56 -20.30
C ARG A 103 -37.11 -5.53 -20.47
N LYS A 104 -36.79 -4.26 -20.74
CA LYS A 104 -37.79 -3.21 -20.99
C LYS A 104 -38.55 -3.43 -22.31
N LYS A 105 -37.90 -4.00 -23.32
CA LYS A 105 -38.53 -4.28 -24.63
C LYS A 105 -39.51 -5.46 -24.59
N ASN A 106 -39.34 -6.38 -23.64
CA ASN A 106 -40.20 -7.55 -23.45
C ASN A 106 -41.33 -7.32 -22.42
N LYS A 107 -41.49 -6.10 -21.91
CA LYS A 107 -42.58 -5.70 -20.99
C LYS A 107 -43.50 -4.73 -21.71
#